data_AF-A0A2N3F4T3-F1
#
_entry.id   AF-A0A2N3F4T3-F1
#
_cell.length_a   1.000
_cell.length_b   1.000
_cell.length_c   1.000
_cell.angle_alpha   90.00
_cell.angle_beta   90.00
_cell.angle_gamma   90.00
#
_symmetry.space_group_name_H-M   'P 1'
#
loop_
_entity.id
_entity.type
_entity.pdbx_description
1 polymer ?
#
loop_
_entity_poly.entity_id
_entity_poly.type
_entity_poly.pdbx_seq_one_letter_code
_entity_poly.pdbx_strand_id
1 'polypeptide(L)'
;MGRRSPSNERYQKFTSPAGKTRRSAAAAKPKRAIAAPSKPSKTVKSAKEKAKDKRAAALNIHPTTPEYKRLRLIWWLFLGGAIVLSTASWFLWKSPELRGWGNYILVAGYAFIIGAIYLDWSKLRPLRQAWIDSGAAEAATAEKEAAKLAKSAKSADTDTVEGSSADKKS
;
A
#
# COMPACT_ATOMS: atom_id res chain seq x y z
N MET A 1 8.62 -24.78 68.29
CA MET A 1 8.50 -25.39 66.94
C MET A 1 7.24 -26.24 66.90
N GLY A 2 6.27 -25.91 66.04
CA GLY A 2 5.03 -26.69 65.91
C GLY A 2 5.21 -27.87 64.96
N ARG A 3 5.08 -29.10 65.47
CA ARG A 3 5.08 -30.34 64.67
C ARG A 3 3.81 -30.38 63.80
N ARG A 4 3.96 -30.62 62.50
CA ARG A 4 2.85 -30.61 61.53
C ARG A 4 2.12 -31.95 61.51
N SER A 5 0.80 -31.91 61.36
CA SER A 5 -0.10 -33.08 61.40
C SER A 5 0.23 -34.10 60.29
N PRO A 6 0.37 -35.41 60.63
CA PRO A 6 0.64 -36.48 59.67
C PRO A 6 -0.47 -36.73 58.64
N SER A 7 -1.68 -36.23 58.89
CA SER A 7 -2.86 -36.44 58.05
C SER A 7 -3.00 -35.42 56.90
N ASN A 8 -2.03 -34.54 56.70
CA ASN A 8 -2.11 -33.54 55.63
C ASN A 8 -1.76 -34.15 54.26
N GLU A 9 -2.77 -34.26 53.40
CA GLU A 9 -2.71 -34.83 52.04
C GLU A 9 -1.58 -34.24 51.17
N ARG A 10 -1.19 -32.98 51.42
CA ARG A 10 -0.11 -32.33 50.68
C ARG A 10 1.26 -33.01 50.88
N TYR A 11 1.46 -33.74 51.98
CA TYR A 11 2.68 -34.48 52.26
C TYR A 11 2.55 -35.98 51.96
N GLN A 12 1.35 -36.47 51.67
CA GLN A 12 1.11 -37.83 51.22
C GLN A 12 1.34 -37.95 49.70
N LYS A 13 2.59 -37.71 49.27
CA LYS A 13 2.97 -37.74 47.85
C LYS A 13 2.97 -39.14 47.22
N PHE A 14 2.58 -40.19 47.93
CA PHE A 14 2.62 -41.57 47.43
C PHE A 14 1.33 -42.37 47.61
N THR A 15 0.20 -41.76 48.02
CA THR A 15 -1.05 -42.48 48.32
C THR A 15 -2.31 -41.96 47.62
N SER A 16 -2.24 -41.11 46.59
CA SER A 16 -3.41 -40.82 45.75
C SER A 16 -3.09 -40.49 44.29
N PRO A 17 -3.96 -40.88 43.33
CA PRO A 17 -3.59 -41.11 41.94
C PRO A 17 -3.36 -39.81 41.16
N ALA A 18 -2.41 -39.85 40.23
CA ALA A 18 -2.01 -38.74 39.37
C ALA A 18 -3.22 -38.00 38.77
N GLY A 19 -3.46 -36.77 39.22
CA GLY A 19 -4.63 -36.00 38.83
C GLY A 19 -4.45 -34.50 38.93
N LYS A 20 -4.47 -33.86 37.75
CA LYS A 20 -4.78 -32.44 37.48
C LYS A 20 -3.75 -31.41 37.97
N THR A 21 -2.93 -30.94 37.04
CA THR A 21 -2.13 -29.72 37.17
C THR A 21 -3.03 -28.52 37.46
N ARG A 22 -2.68 -27.79 38.52
CA ARG A 22 -3.37 -26.61 39.03
C ARG A 22 -3.19 -25.45 38.03
N ARG A 23 -4.29 -24.98 37.44
CA ARG A 23 -4.33 -23.87 36.46
C ARG A 23 -3.81 -22.58 37.11
N SER A 24 -2.60 -22.14 36.74
CA SER A 24 -2.06 -20.86 37.21
C SER A 24 -2.82 -19.69 36.58
N ALA A 25 -3.10 -18.65 37.37
CA ALA A 25 -3.78 -17.39 37.01
C ALA A 25 -3.02 -16.48 36.01
N ALA A 26 -2.12 -17.05 35.20
CA ALA A 26 -1.44 -16.38 34.09
C ALA A 26 -2.26 -16.43 32.78
N ALA A 27 -3.52 -16.89 32.82
CA ALA A 27 -4.45 -16.93 31.71
C ALA A 27 -5.25 -15.62 31.49
N ALA A 28 -4.82 -14.51 32.11
CA ALA A 28 -5.32 -13.16 31.84
C ALA A 28 -4.41 -12.39 30.86
N LYS A 29 -3.62 -13.09 30.03
CA LYS A 29 -3.06 -12.51 28.81
C LYS A 29 -4.08 -12.74 27.69
N PRO A 30 -4.47 -11.74 26.89
CA PRO A 30 -5.34 -11.98 25.75
C PRO A 30 -4.64 -13.00 24.83
N LYS A 31 -5.23 -14.20 24.74
CA LYS A 31 -4.86 -15.18 23.73
C LYS A 31 -5.14 -14.53 22.37
N ARG A 32 -4.09 -14.11 21.67
CA ARG A 32 -4.13 -14.12 20.20
C ARG A 32 -4.31 -15.59 19.79
N ALA A 33 -5.56 -16.02 19.74
CA ALA A 33 -5.94 -17.23 19.04
C ALA A 33 -5.58 -16.99 17.57
N ILE A 34 -4.73 -17.86 17.03
CA ILE A 34 -4.64 -18.07 15.60
C ILE A 34 -6.03 -18.58 15.21
N ALA A 35 -6.87 -17.64 14.75
CA ALA A 35 -8.07 -17.99 14.05
C ALA A 35 -7.62 -18.71 12.78
N ALA A 36 -8.16 -19.92 12.55
CA ALA A 36 -8.33 -20.43 11.20
C ALA A 36 -8.80 -19.28 10.29
N PRO A 37 -8.42 -19.23 9.00
CA PRO A 37 -8.81 -18.13 8.12
C PRO A 37 -10.34 -18.08 8.04
N SER A 38 -10.93 -17.27 8.91
CA SER A 38 -12.29 -16.80 8.74
C SER A 38 -12.22 -16.06 7.42
N LYS A 39 -12.95 -16.59 6.43
CA LYS A 39 -13.20 -15.95 5.14
C LYS A 39 -13.30 -14.45 5.40
N PRO A 40 -12.55 -13.59 4.69
CA PRO A 40 -12.54 -12.18 4.99
C PRO A 40 -14.00 -11.72 5.01
N SER A 41 -14.51 -11.43 6.21
CA SER A 41 -15.71 -10.66 6.39
C SER A 41 -15.48 -9.47 5.48
N LYS A 42 -16.36 -9.27 4.51
CA LYS A 42 -16.32 -8.14 3.59
C LYS A 42 -16.53 -6.89 4.44
N THR A 43 -15.52 -6.46 5.18
CA THR A 43 -15.45 -5.13 5.76
C THR A 43 -15.61 -4.22 4.56
N VAL A 44 -16.76 -3.56 4.54
CA VAL A 44 -17.13 -2.57 3.55
C VAL A 44 -16.09 -1.47 3.69
N LYS A 45 -14.96 -1.63 2.98
CA LYS A 45 -13.93 -0.60 2.91
C LYS A 45 -14.66 0.68 2.56
N SER A 46 -14.50 1.70 3.40
CA SER A 46 -15.13 2.99 3.16
C SER A 46 -14.78 3.42 1.75
N ALA A 47 -15.72 4.07 1.06
CA ALA A 47 -15.56 4.43 -0.34
C ALA A 47 -14.28 5.28 -0.57
N LYS A 48 -13.89 6.05 0.44
CA LYS A 48 -12.62 6.81 0.54
C LYS A 48 -11.36 5.95 0.50
N GLU A 49 -11.38 4.77 1.11
CA GLU A 49 -10.24 3.83 1.12
C GLU A 49 -10.13 3.08 -0.21
N LYS A 50 -11.28 2.70 -0.81
CA LYS A 50 -11.34 2.15 -2.17
C LYS A 50 -10.88 3.17 -3.22
N ALA A 51 -11.21 4.45 -3.06
CA ALA A 51 -10.76 5.53 -3.93
C ALA A 51 -9.24 5.78 -3.79
N LYS A 52 -8.68 5.72 -2.58
CA LYS A 52 -7.23 5.78 -2.36
C LYS A 52 -6.51 4.57 -2.97
N ASP A 53 -7.04 3.36 -2.81
CA ASP A 53 -6.49 2.14 -3.39
C ASP A 53 -6.53 2.20 -4.93
N LYS A 54 -7.61 2.70 -5.52
CA LYS A 54 -7.71 2.93 -6.97
C LYS A 54 -6.77 4.02 -7.45
N ARG A 55 -6.60 5.11 -6.69
CA ARG A 55 -5.63 6.17 -7.02
C ARG A 55 -4.19 5.65 -6.91
N ALA A 56 -3.89 4.80 -5.94
CA ALA A 56 -2.59 4.12 -5.80
C ALA A 56 -2.35 3.07 -6.89
N ALA A 57 -3.38 2.30 -7.27
CA ALA A 57 -3.33 1.37 -8.38
C ALA A 57 -3.17 2.11 -9.71
N ALA A 58 -3.83 3.25 -9.86
CA ALA A 58 -3.63 4.13 -10.98
C ALA A 58 -2.17 4.60 -11.00
N LEU A 59 -1.64 5.16 -9.91
CA LEU A 59 -0.24 5.63 -9.85
C LEU A 59 0.82 4.60 -10.34
N ASN A 60 0.51 3.29 -10.31
CA ASN A 60 1.37 2.21 -10.80
C ASN A 60 1.17 1.83 -12.28
N ILE A 61 0.10 2.27 -12.94
CA ILE A 61 -0.12 2.08 -14.38
C ILE A 61 0.43 3.31 -15.08
N HIS A 62 1.64 3.19 -15.64
CA HIS A 62 2.17 4.27 -16.46
C HIS A 62 1.27 4.50 -17.67
N PRO A 63 0.97 5.76 -18.04
CA PRO A 63 0.30 6.03 -19.31
C PRO A 63 1.14 5.39 -20.41
N THR A 64 0.63 4.31 -21.01
CA THR A 64 1.30 3.59 -22.10
C THR A 64 1.18 4.35 -23.43
N THR A 65 0.95 5.66 -23.37
CA THR A 65 0.85 6.52 -24.55
C THR A 65 2.21 6.58 -25.25
N PRO A 66 2.24 6.52 -26.59
CA PRO A 66 3.48 6.55 -27.37
C PRO A 66 4.29 7.83 -27.11
N GLU A 67 3.63 8.93 -26.78
CA GLU A 67 4.26 10.21 -26.41
C GLU A 67 5.05 10.12 -25.11
N TYR A 68 4.50 9.46 -24.08
CA TYR A 68 5.18 9.27 -22.80
C TYR A 68 6.47 8.47 -22.97
N LYS A 69 6.45 7.42 -23.82
CA LYS A 69 7.64 6.61 -24.12
C LYS A 69 8.74 7.43 -24.80
N ARG A 70 8.39 8.30 -25.75
CA ARG A 70 9.35 9.20 -26.44
C ARG A 70 9.96 10.19 -25.45
N LEU A 71 9.14 10.82 -24.61
CA LEU A 71 9.60 11.75 -23.58
C LEU A 71 10.51 11.06 -22.56
N ARG A 72 10.15 9.84 -22.13
CA ARG A 72 10.98 9.03 -21.23
C ARG A 72 12.32 8.66 -21.87
N LEU A 73 12.34 8.33 -23.16
CA LEU A 73 13.58 8.05 -23.88
C LEU A 73 14.48 9.29 -23.96
N ILE A 74 13.92 10.47 -24.28
CA ILE A 74 14.65 11.74 -24.29
C ILE A 74 15.19 12.06 -22.89
N TRP A 75 14.38 11.87 -21.85
CA TRP A 75 14.82 12.05 -20.48
C TRP A 75 15.98 11.12 -20.10
N TRP A 76 15.91 9.84 -20.49
CA TRP A 76 17.01 8.90 -20.33
C TRP A 76 18.24 9.26 -21.16
N LEU A 77 18.09 9.84 -22.34
CA LEU A 77 19.20 10.36 -23.13
C LEU A 77 19.89 11.52 -22.42
N PHE A 78 19.13 12.44 -21.82
CA PHE A 78 19.71 13.52 -21.02
C PHE A 78 20.47 12.97 -19.80
N LEU A 79 19.88 12.00 -19.10
CA LEU A 79 20.50 11.40 -17.91
C LEU A 79 21.74 10.56 -18.27
N GLY A 80 21.66 9.77 -19.33
CA GLY A 80 22.78 9.00 -19.86
C GLY A 80 23.90 9.90 -20.36
N GLY A 81 23.56 10.97 -21.08
CA GLY A 81 24.50 12.01 -21.50
C GLY A 81 25.23 12.62 -20.31
N ALA A 82 24.51 13.04 -19.26
CA ALA A 82 25.10 13.58 -18.05
C ALA A 82 26.11 12.63 -17.40
N ILE A 83 25.79 11.34 -17.31
CA ILE A 83 26.70 10.33 -16.76
C ILE A 83 27.96 10.21 -17.61
N VAL A 84 27.81 10.10 -18.93
CA VAL A 84 28.95 9.98 -19.87
C VAL A 84 29.85 11.21 -19.83
N LEU A 85 29.27 12.42 -19.79
CA LEU A 85 30.05 13.65 -19.67
C LEU A 85 30.76 13.73 -18.31
N SER A 86 30.09 13.32 -17.22
CA SER A 86 30.70 13.33 -15.89
C SER A 86 31.88 12.37 -15.79
N THR A 87 31.76 11.16 -16.34
CA THR A 87 32.87 10.19 -16.37
C THR A 87 33.98 10.64 -17.30
N ALA A 88 33.66 11.18 -18.48
CA ALA A 88 34.65 11.75 -19.39
C ALA A 88 35.45 12.88 -18.73
N SER A 89 34.78 13.82 -18.05
CA SER A 89 35.44 14.89 -17.28
C SER A 89 36.45 14.32 -16.28
N TRP A 90 36.09 13.25 -15.57
CA TRP A 90 36.98 12.62 -14.59
C TRP A 90 38.26 12.09 -15.24
N PHE A 91 38.15 11.45 -16.42
CA PHE A 91 39.31 10.96 -17.16
C PHE A 91 40.18 12.10 -17.68
N LEU A 92 39.58 13.19 -18.20
CA LEU A 92 40.33 14.34 -18.70
C LEU A 92 41.13 15.05 -17.61
N TRP A 93 40.65 15.05 -16.36
CA TRP A 93 41.39 15.61 -15.22
C TRP A 93 42.68 14.87 -14.86
N LYS A 94 42.83 13.60 -15.27
CA LYS A 94 44.06 12.82 -15.07
C LYS A 94 45.21 13.36 -15.91
N SER A 95 44.92 13.98 -17.05
CA SER A 95 45.92 14.61 -17.91
C SER A 95 46.03 16.11 -17.60
N PRO A 96 47.20 16.62 -17.18
CA PRO A 96 47.38 18.04 -16.85
C PRO A 96 47.00 18.97 -18.01
N GLU A 97 47.27 18.54 -19.24
CA GLU A 97 47.10 19.29 -20.49
C GLU A 97 45.62 19.39 -20.91
N LEU A 98 44.81 18.40 -20.51
CA LEU A 98 43.37 18.33 -20.82
C LEU A 98 42.48 18.75 -19.64
N ARG A 99 43.08 19.16 -18.52
CA ARG A 99 42.36 19.48 -17.29
C ARG A 99 41.36 20.62 -17.48
N GLY A 100 41.70 21.63 -18.28
CA GLY A 100 40.79 22.73 -18.64
C GLY A 100 39.55 22.23 -19.40
N TRP A 101 39.74 21.33 -20.37
CA TRP A 101 38.64 20.69 -21.10
C TRP A 101 37.75 19.85 -20.19
N GLY A 102 38.32 19.18 -19.19
CA GLY A 102 37.56 18.45 -18.16
C GLY A 102 36.52 19.34 -17.48
N ASN A 103 36.88 20.57 -17.08
CA ASN A 103 35.94 21.50 -16.45
C ASN A 103 34.77 21.88 -17.38
N TYR A 104 35.05 22.17 -18.65
CA TYR A 104 33.99 22.53 -19.61
C TYR A 104 33.03 21.35 -19.85
N ILE A 105 33.56 20.13 -19.95
CA ILE A 105 32.74 18.92 -20.09
C ILE A 105 31.88 18.70 -18.84
N LEU A 106 32.44 18.95 -17.65
CA LEU A 106 31.68 18.84 -16.40
C LEU A 106 30.51 19.84 -16.36
N VAL A 107 30.76 21.09 -16.74
CA VAL A 107 29.72 22.12 -16.85
C VAL A 107 28.64 21.71 -17.84
N ALA A 108 29.01 21.16 -18.99
CA ALA A 108 28.05 20.62 -19.96
C ALA A 108 27.26 19.43 -19.38
N GLY A 109 27.89 18.57 -18.58
CA GLY A 109 27.21 17.50 -17.84
C GLY A 109 26.14 18.04 -16.89
N TYR A 110 26.42 19.10 -16.14
CA TYR A 110 25.43 19.78 -15.29
C TYR A 110 24.30 20.40 -16.10
N ALA A 111 24.57 20.98 -17.27
CA ALA A 111 23.53 21.49 -18.16
C ALA A 111 22.57 20.38 -18.61
N PHE A 112 23.07 19.17 -18.87
CA PHE A 112 22.24 18.00 -19.18
C PHE A 112 21.37 17.57 -17.99
N ILE A 113 21.88 17.62 -16.75
CA ILE A 113 21.09 17.32 -15.55
C ILE A 113 19.96 18.35 -15.38
N ILE A 114 20.27 19.64 -15.53
CA ILE A 114 19.27 20.72 -15.45
C ILE A 114 18.20 20.54 -16.53
N GLY A 115 18.62 20.23 -17.77
CA GLY A 115 17.72 19.92 -18.87
C GLY A 115 16.79 18.73 -18.56
N ALA A 116 17.30 17.66 -17.96
CA ALA A 116 16.50 16.50 -17.55
C ALA A 116 15.43 16.87 -16.52
N ILE A 117 15.78 17.68 -15.52
CA ILE A 117 14.85 18.16 -14.48
C ILE A 117 13.76 19.03 -15.12
N TYR A 118 14.16 19.97 -15.99
CA TYR A 118 13.22 20.84 -16.69
C TYR A 118 12.23 20.05 -17.56
N LEU A 119 12.71 19.01 -18.27
CA LEU A 119 11.88 18.15 -19.10
C LEU A 119 10.87 17.33 -18.28
N ASP A 120 11.27 16.88 -17.08
CA ASP A 120 10.38 16.18 -16.16
C ASP A 120 9.27 17.09 -15.62
N TRP A 121 9.59 18.34 -15.29
CA TRP A 121 8.61 19.33 -14.81
C TRP A 121 7.64 19.79 -15.89
N SER A 122 8.13 20.11 -17.08
CA SER A 122 7.33 20.71 -18.14
C SER A 122 6.42 19.71 -18.85
N LYS A 123 6.87 18.46 -19.07
CA LYS A 123 6.10 17.49 -19.86
C LYS A 123 5.70 16.22 -19.12
N LEU A 124 6.57 15.61 -18.31
CA LEU A 124 6.23 14.34 -17.66
C LEU A 124 5.30 14.50 -16.45
N ARG A 125 5.49 15.54 -15.63
CA ARG A 125 4.62 15.85 -14.49
C ARG A 125 3.16 16.10 -14.90
N PRO A 126 2.85 16.99 -15.86
CA PRO A 126 1.46 17.23 -16.24
C PRO A 126 0.81 16.01 -16.89
N LEU A 127 1.54 15.24 -17.74
CA LEU A 127 1.02 13.98 -18.28
C LEU A 127 0.65 12.98 -17.17
N ARG A 128 1.51 12.86 -16.15
CA ARG A 128 1.27 11.97 -15.02
C ARG A 128 0.07 12.43 -14.19
N GLN A 129 -0.04 13.73 -13.94
CA GLN A 129 -1.16 14.32 -13.20
C GLN A 129 -2.48 14.12 -13.95
N ALA A 130 -2.53 14.44 -15.25
CA ALA A 130 -3.72 14.24 -16.08
C ALA A 130 -4.20 12.78 -16.06
N TRP A 131 -3.27 11.83 -16.09
CA TRP A 131 -3.58 10.41 -16.06
C TRP A 131 -4.04 9.93 -14.66
N ILE A 132 -3.47 10.48 -13.58
CA ILE A 132 -3.97 10.24 -12.20
C ILE A 132 -5.39 10.81 -12.05
N ASP A 133 -5.63 11.99 -12.60
CA ASP A 133 -6.91 12.68 -12.48
C ASP A 133 -8.00 11.98 -13.31
N SER A 134 -7.67 11.44 -14.50
CA SER A 134 -8.60 10.61 -15.27
C SER A 134 -8.95 9.29 -14.55
N GLY A 135 -7.95 8.62 -13.97
CA GLY A 135 -8.20 7.42 -13.16
C GLY A 135 -9.01 7.70 -11.89
N ALA A 136 -8.81 8.87 -11.28
CA ALA A 136 -9.60 9.32 -10.14
C ALA A 136 -11.06 9.66 -10.53
N ALA A 137 -11.28 10.24 -11.71
CA ALA A 137 -12.60 10.55 -12.23
C ALA A 137 -13.42 9.28 -12.52
N GLU A 138 -12.84 8.28 -13.21
CA GLU A 138 -13.48 6.97 -13.45
C GLU A 138 -13.75 6.21 -12.14
N ALA A 139 -12.84 6.30 -11.17
CA ALA A 139 -13.05 5.70 -9.86
C ALA A 139 -14.27 6.31 -9.15
N ALA A 140 -14.46 7.63 -9.27
CA ALA A 140 -15.56 8.38 -8.66
C ALA A 140 -16.91 8.14 -9.36
N THR A 141 -16.94 7.99 -10.68
CA THR A 141 -18.17 7.64 -11.41
C THR A 141 -18.63 6.22 -11.07
N ALA A 142 -17.71 5.25 -11.07
CA ALA A 142 -18.00 3.88 -10.68
C ALA A 142 -18.50 3.77 -9.22
N GLU A 143 -18.01 4.62 -8.32
CA GLU A 143 -18.49 4.68 -6.93
C GLU A 143 -19.93 5.22 -6.85
N LYS A 144 -20.26 6.26 -7.63
CA LYS A 144 -21.62 6.81 -7.68
C LYS A 144 -22.62 5.80 -8.26
N GLU A 145 -22.25 5.05 -9.29
CA GLU A 145 -23.09 4.00 -9.87
C GLU A 145 -23.28 2.83 -8.90
N ALA A 146 -22.20 2.36 -8.26
CA ALA A 146 -22.29 1.34 -7.22
C ALA A 146 -23.16 1.78 -6.03
N ALA A 147 -23.08 3.05 -5.62
CA ALA A 147 -23.91 3.60 -4.55
C ALA A 147 -25.39 3.72 -4.97
N LYS A 148 -25.69 4.06 -6.22
CA LYS A 148 -27.05 4.05 -6.76
C LYS A 148 -27.63 2.64 -6.79
N LEU A 149 -26.88 1.67 -7.31
CA LEU A 149 -27.28 0.26 -7.36
C LEU A 149 -27.46 -0.35 -5.96
N ALA A 150 -26.61 0.02 -5.00
CA ALA A 150 -26.76 -0.40 -3.61
C ALA A 150 -27.98 0.22 -2.94
N LYS A 151 -28.31 1.49 -3.24
CA LYS A 151 -29.53 2.14 -2.74
C LYS A 151 -30.80 1.52 -3.35
N SER A 152 -30.80 1.23 -4.66
CA SER A 152 -31.94 0.59 -5.32
C SER A 152 -32.15 -0.86 -4.87
N ALA A 153 -31.07 -1.59 -4.59
CA ALA A 153 -31.16 -2.93 -4.02
C ALA A 153 -31.69 -2.91 -2.58
N LYS A 154 -31.36 -1.87 -1.80
CA LYS A 154 -31.82 -1.73 -0.42
C LYS A 154 -33.27 -1.27 -0.32
N SER A 155 -33.74 -0.43 -1.24
CA SER A 155 -35.17 -0.06 -1.35
C SER A 155 -36.02 -1.25 -1.79
N ALA A 156 -35.55 -2.06 -2.75
CA ALA A 156 -36.27 -3.25 -3.18
C ALA A 156 -36.43 -4.31 -2.06
N ASP A 157 -35.42 -4.47 -1.21
CA ASP A 157 -35.46 -5.39 -0.07
C ASP A 157 -36.37 -4.90 1.08
N THR A 158 -36.50 -3.57 1.25
CA THR A 158 -37.42 -2.98 2.24
C THR A 158 -38.88 -3.08 1.80
N ASP A 159 -39.18 -2.96 0.52
CA ASP A 159 -40.54 -3.12 -0.02
C ASP A 159 -41.07 -4.57 0.12
N THR A 160 -40.19 -5.59 0.01
CA THR A 160 -40.56 -7.00 0.25
C THR A 160 -40.87 -7.33 1.72
N VAL A 161 -40.25 -6.62 2.67
CA VAL A 161 -40.49 -6.85 4.11
C VAL A 161 -41.79 -6.20 4.57
N GLU A 162 -42.16 -5.03 4.04
CA GLU A 162 -43.46 -4.40 4.33
C GLU A 162 -44.64 -5.13 3.67
N GLY A 163 -44.46 -5.64 2.44
CA GLY A 163 -45.48 -6.47 1.78
C GLY A 163 -45.79 -7.78 2.50
N SER A 164 -44.79 -8.41 3.14
CA SER A 164 -45.01 -9.65 3.91
C SER A 164 -45.68 -9.42 5.27
N SER A 165 -45.59 -8.22 5.84
CA SER A 165 -46.24 -7.89 7.11
C SER A 165 -47.72 -7.52 6.96
N ALA A 166 -48.18 -7.15 5.75
CA ALA A 166 -49.57 -6.75 5.50
C ALA A 166 -50.52 -7.96 5.30
N ASP A 167 -50.00 -9.10 4.83
CA ASP A 167 -50.81 -10.27 4.45
C ASP A 167 -51.17 -11.20 5.62
N LYS A 168 -50.66 -10.96 6.82
CA LYS A 168 -50.86 -11.85 7.98
C LYS A 168 -51.98 -11.44 8.94
N LYS A 169 -52.87 -10.52 8.52
CA LYS A 169 -53.90 -9.93 9.40
C LYS A 169 -55.35 -10.09 8.94
N SER A 170 -55.63 -10.97 7.98
CA SER A 170 -57.01 -11.36 7.61
C SER A 170 -57.32 -12.80 8.03
#